data_AF-A0A2C6CS75-F1
#
_entry.id   AF-A0A2C6CS75-F1
#
_cell.length_a   1.000
_cell.length_b   1.000
_cell.length_c   1.000
_cell.angle_alpha   90.00
_cell.angle_beta   90.00
_cell.angle_gamma   90.00
#
_symmetry.space_group_name_H-M   'P 1'
#
loop_
_entity.id
_entity.type
_entity.pdbx_description
1 polymer ?
#
loop_
_entity_poly.entity_id
_entity_poly.type
_entity_poly.pdbx_seq_one_letter_code
_entity_poly.pdbx_strand_id
1 'polypeptide(L)'
;MHRQKIEKRGNELVISWKNSLFAGIILTFMGMIWTFVGLVLGFVESEPVLFVMPFIGFMILYMGLVFMINRTKIRASMQTIKVEQGPLPWFGNKEVRTSDVQQLFVIENGQKKVNNKVTPLYALKAKLKSSPHKPLTLAGLLDGKAKALEMEKVIERYLNIQDEAINIPEDPRFTKFKERFPALKDIKLPGPINEGKKGAIERTTSTGYKFDLDTGNEFGELLSSAPEVSGMTSRLLEGFADQDVFASRMGDHVEITGEDREIVGHVQYDWSDGRSDVAFRIRGNGHSTDIYGEQADGRKYLYFEERLLEEVEHQQLGFQRDVDPPNIVRNGDEKYYRRNEVTGYRFVDHGRSVNQVNQWIYFTTATHDRFRVVQAPGGKMRVYIQESLAGDNLRVAEKVSIKRGKGRK
;
A
#
# COMPACT_ATOMS: atom_id res chain seq x y z
N MET A 1 -9.48 20.60 15.99
CA MET A 1 -8.17 19.98 16.30
C MET A 1 -7.97 19.99 17.80
N HIS A 2 -7.67 18.84 18.40
CA HIS A 2 -7.44 18.78 19.84
C HIS A 2 -6.04 19.29 20.18
N ARG A 3 -5.98 20.22 21.13
CA ARG A 3 -4.71 20.76 21.65
C ARG A 3 -4.16 19.74 22.66
N GLN A 4 -3.00 19.18 22.34
CA GLN A 4 -2.25 18.36 23.29
C GLN A 4 -1.64 19.29 24.35
N LYS A 5 -1.70 18.87 25.62
CA LYS A 5 -1.07 19.59 26.74
C LYS A 5 0.08 18.74 27.26
N ILE A 6 1.29 19.28 27.14
CA ILE A 6 2.52 18.66 27.64
C ILE A 6 2.91 19.41 28.91
N GLU A 7 2.97 18.71 30.03
CA GLU A 7 3.38 19.26 31.33
C GLU A 7 4.49 18.41 31.93
N LYS A 8 5.58 19.04 32.37
CA LYS A 8 6.61 18.38 33.19
C LYS A 8 6.27 18.64 34.66
N ARG A 9 5.95 17.60 35.42
CA ARG A 9 5.61 17.67 36.86
C ARG A 9 6.65 16.90 37.65
N GLY A 10 7.70 17.58 38.11
CA GLY A 10 8.81 16.95 38.83
C GLY A 10 9.48 15.86 38.00
N ASN A 11 9.37 14.62 38.47
CA ASN A 11 9.95 13.42 37.84
C ASN A 11 8.96 12.67 36.92
N GLU A 12 7.90 13.34 36.48
CA GLU A 12 6.99 12.81 35.46
C GLU A 12 6.77 13.80 34.31
N LEU A 13 6.74 13.28 33.09
CA LEU A 13 6.23 13.95 31.90
C LEU A 13 4.78 13.50 31.67
N VAL A 14 3.84 14.43 31.63
CA VAL A 14 2.43 14.16 31.42
C VAL A 14 1.98 14.77 30.09
N ILE A 15 1.61 13.91 29.14
CA ILE A 15 0.99 14.30 27.87
C ILE A 15 -0.49 13.95 27.96
N SER A 16 -1.36 14.94 27.77
CA SER A 16 -2.80 14.74 27.87
C SER A 16 -3.55 15.36 26.70
N TRP A 17 -4.60 14.68 26.27
CA TRP A 17 -5.54 15.20 25.28
C TRP A 17 -6.97 14.78 25.61
N LYS A 18 -7.93 15.56 25.10
CA LYS A 18 -9.35 15.24 25.19
C LYS A 18 -9.72 14.32 24.03
N ASN A 19 -10.66 13.42 24.30
CA ASN A 19 -11.33 12.66 23.26
C ASN A 19 -12.24 13.58 22.42
N SER A 20 -12.83 13.04 21.35
CA SER A 20 -13.72 13.80 20.46
C SER A 20 -15.04 14.14 21.15
N LEU A 21 -15.16 15.39 21.61
CA LEU A 21 -16.40 15.93 22.20
C LEU A 21 -17.59 15.78 21.25
N PHE A 22 -17.40 16.09 19.96
CA PHE A 22 -18.47 16.01 18.97
C PHE A 22 -18.98 14.58 18.77
N ALA A 23 -18.07 13.61 18.67
CA ALA A 23 -18.45 12.20 18.58
C ALA A 23 -19.19 11.75 19.84
N GLY A 24 -18.72 12.18 21.02
CA GLY A 24 -19.38 11.90 22.28
C GLY A 24 -20.80 12.47 22.39
N ILE A 25 -21.05 13.70 21.92
CA ILE A 25 -22.39 14.31 21.88
C ILE A 25 -23.33 13.50 20.99
N ILE A 26 -22.89 13.14 19.78
CA ILE A 26 -23.70 12.34 18.84
C ILE A 26 -24.07 10.99 19.45
N LEU A 27 -23.09 10.27 20.00
CA LEU A 27 -23.34 8.97 20.63
C LEU A 27 -24.27 9.09 21.83
N THR A 28 -24.09 10.12 22.67
CA THR A 28 -24.98 10.36 23.83
C THR A 28 -26.42 10.59 23.36
N PHE A 29 -26.62 11.44 22.35
CA PHE A 29 -27.94 11.71 21.78
C PHE A 29 -28.59 10.45 21.18
N MET A 30 -27.83 9.69 20.39
CA MET A 30 -28.31 8.42 19.83
C MET A 30 -28.66 7.41 20.92
N GLY A 31 -27.82 7.27 21.95
CA GLY A 31 -28.08 6.39 23.09
C GLY A 31 -29.38 6.77 23.82
N MET A 32 -29.63 8.06 24.02
CA MET A 32 -30.89 8.55 24.61
C MET A 32 -32.11 8.21 23.74
N ILE A 33 -32.04 8.43 22.43
CA ILE A 33 -33.13 8.08 21.51
C ILE A 33 -33.43 6.58 21.55
N TRP A 34 -32.42 5.73 21.40
CA TRP A 34 -32.61 4.27 21.37
C TRP A 34 -33.13 3.74 22.70
N THR A 35 -32.68 4.32 23.81
CA THR A 35 -33.20 3.98 25.15
C THR A 35 -34.68 4.37 25.27
N PHE A 36 -35.03 5.59 24.85
CA PHE A 36 -36.40 6.09 24.92
C PHE A 36 -37.35 5.28 24.02
N VAL A 37 -36.96 5.04 22.77
CA VAL A 37 -37.74 4.23 21.82
C VAL A 37 -37.96 2.82 22.35
N GLY A 38 -36.90 2.16 22.83
CA GLY A 38 -37.01 0.82 23.40
C GLY A 38 -37.93 0.76 24.63
N LEU A 39 -37.87 1.78 25.50
CA LEU A 39 -38.76 1.85 26.65
C LEU A 39 -40.22 2.08 26.23
N VAL A 40 -40.50 3.10 25.40
CA VAL A 40 -41.88 3.42 24.98
C VAL A 40 -42.50 2.27 24.19
N LEU A 41 -41.81 1.78 23.17
CA LEU A 41 -42.34 0.69 22.34
C LEU A 41 -42.43 -0.62 23.11
N GLY A 42 -41.50 -0.93 24.02
CA GLY A 42 -41.58 -2.14 24.84
C GLY A 42 -42.74 -2.16 25.85
N PHE A 43 -43.34 -1.01 26.18
CA PHE A 43 -44.57 -0.94 26.98
C PHE A 43 -45.85 -1.04 26.14
N VAL A 44 -45.81 -0.58 24.88
CA VAL A 44 -46.97 -0.61 23.97
C VAL A 44 -47.07 -1.99 23.30
N GLU A 45 -45.92 -2.54 22.90
CA GLU A 45 -45.80 -3.78 22.17
C GLU A 45 -45.00 -4.78 23.00
N SER A 46 -45.50 -6.01 23.14
CA SER A 46 -44.90 -7.06 23.97
C SER A 46 -43.82 -7.87 23.25
N GLU A 47 -43.22 -7.31 22.20
CA GLU A 47 -42.21 -7.99 21.40
C GLU A 47 -40.89 -8.13 22.18
N PRO A 48 -40.36 -9.36 22.38
CA PRO A 48 -39.14 -9.60 23.18
C PRO A 48 -37.93 -8.78 22.74
N VAL A 49 -37.82 -8.46 21.45
CA VAL A 49 -36.72 -7.66 20.88
C VAL A 49 -36.70 -6.23 21.43
N LEU A 50 -37.86 -5.65 21.73
CA LEU A 50 -37.98 -4.28 22.22
C LEU A 50 -37.40 -4.13 23.63
N PHE A 51 -37.39 -5.21 24.42
CA PHE A 51 -36.77 -5.22 25.76
C PHE A 51 -35.23 -5.19 25.72
N VAL A 52 -34.60 -5.57 24.60
CA VAL A 52 -33.14 -5.54 24.44
C VAL A 52 -32.65 -4.14 24.02
N MET A 53 -33.48 -3.38 23.31
CA MET A 53 -33.14 -2.05 22.80
C MET A 53 -32.66 -1.05 23.86
N PRO A 54 -33.28 -0.95 25.05
CA PRO A 54 -32.79 -0.08 26.12
C PRO A 54 -31.36 -0.40 26.54
N PHE A 55 -30.97 -1.68 26.61
CA PHE A 55 -29.61 -2.07 26.97
C PHE A 55 -28.58 -1.58 25.95
N ILE A 56 -28.89 -1.71 24.66
CA ILE A 56 -28.05 -1.18 23.57
C ILE A 56 -27.97 0.34 23.68
N GLY A 57 -29.10 1.01 23.91
CA GLY A 57 -29.18 2.45 24.13
C GLY A 57 -28.30 2.91 25.29
N PHE A 58 -28.36 2.22 26.44
CA PHE A 58 -27.51 2.49 27.60
C PHE A 58 -26.03 2.26 27.33
N MET A 59 -25.67 1.22 26.56
CA MET A 59 -24.27 1.00 26.17
C MET A 59 -23.74 2.14 25.29
N ILE A 60 -24.51 2.55 24.28
CA ILE A 60 -24.14 3.65 23.38
C ILE A 60 -24.06 4.97 24.18
N LEU A 61 -25.00 5.20 25.10
CA LEU A 61 -25.02 6.36 25.98
C LEU A 61 -23.75 6.41 26.85
N TYR A 62 -23.39 5.30 27.47
CA TYR A 62 -22.18 5.17 28.27
C TYR A 62 -20.91 5.44 27.44
N MET A 63 -20.83 4.87 26.22
CA MET A 63 -19.73 5.17 25.30
C MET A 63 -19.67 6.67 24.97
N GLY A 64 -20.81 7.31 24.71
CA GLY A 64 -20.88 8.75 24.47
C GLY A 64 -20.32 9.57 25.65
N LEU A 65 -20.73 9.25 26.87
CA LEU A 65 -20.25 9.90 28.09
C LEU A 65 -18.74 9.69 28.29
N VAL A 66 -18.23 8.48 28.05
CA VAL A 66 -16.78 8.20 28.08
C VAL A 66 -16.04 9.05 27.06
N PHE A 67 -16.51 9.16 25.82
CA PHE A 67 -15.87 10.01 24.81
C PHE A 67 -15.91 11.51 25.13
N MET A 68 -16.91 11.99 25.86
CA MET A 68 -17.01 13.38 26.29
C MET A 68 -16.12 13.70 27.49
N ILE A 69 -16.14 12.82 28.50
CA ILE A 69 -15.58 13.09 29.82
C ILE A 69 -14.14 12.58 29.92
N ASN A 70 -13.84 11.42 29.33
CA ASN A 70 -12.52 10.83 29.49
C ASN A 70 -11.44 11.63 28.76
N ARG A 71 -10.29 11.69 29.42
CA ARG A 71 -9.03 12.19 28.89
C ARG A 71 -8.05 11.04 28.85
N THR A 72 -7.35 10.93 27.73
CA THR A 72 -6.21 10.02 27.63
C THR A 72 -4.99 10.77 28.13
N LYS A 73 -4.27 10.18 29.08
CA LYS A 73 -3.04 10.71 29.65
C LYS A 73 -1.94 9.68 29.50
N ILE A 74 -0.83 10.06 28.88
CA ILE A 74 0.41 9.32 28.94
C ILE A 74 1.26 9.96 30.02
N ARG A 75 1.62 9.19 31.04
CA ARG A 75 2.61 9.58 32.05
C ARG A 75 3.88 8.78 31.79
N ALA A 76 4.94 9.49 31.47
CA ALA A 76 6.27 8.91 31.34
C ALA A 76 7.09 9.31 32.57
N SER A 77 7.63 8.32 33.29
CA SER A 77 8.61 8.50 34.35
C SER A 77 9.84 7.66 34.04
N MET A 78 10.95 7.91 34.74
CA MET A 78 12.16 7.10 34.58
C MET A 78 11.94 5.61 34.88
N GLN A 79 10.87 5.26 35.61
CA GLN A 79 10.57 3.88 36.00
C GLN A 79 9.48 3.25 35.12
N THR A 80 8.45 4.00 34.77
CA THR A 80 7.26 3.47 34.08
C THR A 80 6.66 4.44 33.07
N ILE A 81 6.11 3.89 31.99
CA ILE A 81 5.20 4.59 31.08
C ILE A 81 3.78 4.06 31.35
N LYS A 82 2.89 4.95 31.78
CA LYS A 82 1.47 4.65 32.07
C LYS A 82 0.57 5.35 31.08
N VAL A 83 -0.36 4.61 30.50
CA VAL A 83 -1.48 5.14 29.69
C VAL A 83 -2.72 5.02 30.55
N GLU A 84 -3.36 6.14 30.84
CA GLU A 84 -4.57 6.21 31.65
C GLU A 84 -5.70 6.85 30.85
N GLN A 85 -6.90 6.27 30.94
CA GLN A 85 -8.14 6.80 30.39
C GLN A 85 -9.15 6.92 31.53
N GLY A 86 -9.54 8.15 31.84
CA GLY A 86 -10.47 8.43 32.94
C GLY A 86 -11.01 9.86 32.87
N PRO A 87 -11.99 10.22 33.72
CA PRO A 87 -12.32 9.60 35.01
C PRO A 87 -13.27 8.40 34.97
N LEU A 88 -14.08 8.21 33.92
CA LEU A 88 -14.96 7.05 33.83
C LEU A 88 -14.14 5.79 33.48
N PRO A 89 -14.52 4.61 34.00
CA PRO A 89 -13.87 3.35 33.64
C PRO A 89 -13.88 3.17 32.11
N TRP A 90 -12.74 2.79 31.53
CA TRP A 90 -12.67 2.42 30.14
C TRP A 90 -11.50 1.47 29.92
N PHE A 91 -11.65 0.58 28.95
CA PHE A 91 -10.58 -0.33 28.59
C PHE A 91 -9.47 0.42 27.86
N GLY A 92 -8.21 0.13 28.18
CA GLY A 92 -7.07 0.78 27.54
C GLY A 92 -6.00 1.28 28.50
N ASN A 93 -6.25 1.21 29.81
CA ASN A 93 -5.22 1.47 30.81
C ASN A 93 -4.08 0.46 30.66
N LYS A 94 -2.84 0.95 30.54
CA LYS A 94 -1.64 0.15 30.32
C LYS A 94 -0.49 0.70 31.14
N GLU A 95 0.36 -0.17 31.62
CA GLU A 95 1.58 0.18 32.33
C GLU A 95 2.72 -0.67 31.80
N VAL A 96 3.84 -0.02 31.46
CA VAL A 96 5.06 -0.69 31.03
C VAL A 96 6.26 -0.09 31.74
N ARG A 97 7.24 -0.92 32.09
CA ARG A 97 8.48 -0.43 32.70
C ARG A 97 9.33 0.25 31.66
N THR A 98 9.83 1.45 31.96
CA THR A 98 10.68 2.23 31.04
C THR A 98 11.93 1.43 30.65
N SER A 99 12.50 0.66 31.57
CA SER A 99 13.65 -0.21 31.30
C SER A 99 13.40 -1.30 30.25
N ASP A 100 12.14 -1.71 30.08
CA ASP A 100 11.71 -2.71 29.10
C ASP A 100 11.39 -2.10 27.74
N VAL A 101 11.22 -0.77 27.66
CA VAL A 101 11.03 -0.08 26.38
C VAL A 101 12.38 0.01 25.69
N GLN A 102 12.48 -0.57 24.49
CA GLN A 102 13.65 -0.43 23.63
C GLN A 102 13.58 0.87 22.84
N GLN A 103 12.44 1.14 22.21
CA GLN A 103 12.22 2.28 21.34
C GLN A 103 10.73 2.64 21.28
N LEU A 104 10.41 3.91 21.08
CA LEU A 104 9.06 4.36 20.71
C LEU A 104 9.02 4.60 19.21
N PHE A 105 7.87 4.35 18.58
CA PHE A 105 7.73 4.61 17.16
C PHE A 105 6.29 4.89 16.76
N VAL A 106 6.14 5.61 15.65
CA VAL A 106 4.85 5.98 15.08
C VAL A 106 4.59 5.19 13.80
N ILE A 107 3.42 4.56 13.73
CA ILE A 107 2.94 3.91 12.50
C ILE A 107 1.59 4.46 12.06
N GLU A 108 1.30 4.40 10.76
CA GLU A 108 -0.06 4.60 10.27
C GLU A 108 -0.96 3.44 10.76
N ASN A 109 -2.11 3.78 11.32
CA ASN A 109 -3.06 2.86 11.91
C ASN A 109 -4.49 3.25 11.50
N GLY A 110 -4.73 3.18 10.19
CA GLY A 110 -6.02 3.43 9.56
C GLY A 110 -6.18 4.84 8.99
N GLN A 111 -7.37 5.10 8.46
CA GLN A 111 -7.65 6.33 7.73
C GLN A 111 -9.04 6.85 8.10
N LYS A 112 -9.17 8.18 8.16
CA LYS A 112 -10.44 8.87 8.41
C LYS A 112 -10.87 9.61 7.15
N LYS A 113 -12.03 9.26 6.59
CA LYS A 113 -12.63 9.99 5.46
C LYS A 113 -13.57 11.07 5.99
N VAL A 114 -13.27 12.33 5.69
CA VAL A 114 -14.14 13.49 6.01
C VAL A 114 -14.26 14.35 4.76
N ASN A 115 -15.48 14.61 4.29
CA ASN A 115 -15.75 15.41 3.08
C ASN A 115 -14.90 14.99 1.87
N ASN A 116 -14.87 13.68 1.59
CA ASN A 116 -14.07 13.06 0.54
C ASN A 116 -12.54 13.20 0.67
N LYS A 117 -12.05 13.82 1.76
CA LYS A 117 -10.63 13.87 2.10
C LYS A 117 -10.28 12.73 3.04
N VAL A 118 -9.33 11.89 2.61
CA VAL A 118 -8.76 10.82 3.44
C VAL A 118 -7.63 11.41 4.26
N THR A 119 -7.73 11.31 5.59
CA THR A 119 -6.68 11.74 6.53
C THR A 119 -6.12 10.51 7.23
N PRO A 120 -4.82 10.22 7.09
CA PRO A 120 -4.20 9.09 7.77
C PRO A 120 -4.22 9.29 9.29
N LEU A 121 -4.48 8.22 10.02
CA LEU A 121 -4.44 8.18 11.48
C LEU A 121 -3.18 7.45 11.92
N TYR A 122 -2.56 7.90 13.00
CA TYR A 122 -1.30 7.34 13.48
C TYR A 122 -1.47 6.70 14.86
N ALA A 123 -0.62 5.72 15.17
CA ALA A 123 -0.53 5.11 16.49
C ALA A 123 0.91 5.20 17.01
N LEU A 124 1.05 5.63 18.26
CA LEU A 124 2.29 5.58 19.01
C LEU A 124 2.42 4.20 19.66
N LYS A 125 3.47 3.48 19.30
CA LYS A 125 3.77 2.13 19.79
C LYS A 125 5.10 2.12 20.53
N ALA A 126 5.23 1.19 21.48
CA ALA A 126 6.47 0.88 22.18
C ALA A 126 6.96 -0.51 21.78
N LYS A 127 8.22 -0.58 21.34
CA LYS A 127 8.94 -1.85 21.14
C LYS A 127 9.49 -2.29 22.49
N LEU A 128 9.13 -3.50 22.93
CA LEU A 128 9.49 -4.03 24.25
C LEU A 128 10.64 -5.04 24.12
N LYS A 129 11.62 -4.99 25.03
CA LYS A 129 12.71 -5.96 25.11
C LYS A 129 12.18 -7.35 25.46
N SER A 130 11.19 -7.42 26.35
CA SER A 130 10.53 -8.67 26.75
C SER A 130 9.64 -9.28 25.66
N SER A 131 9.26 -8.52 24.63
CA SER A 131 8.33 -8.97 23.57
C SER A 131 8.63 -8.28 22.25
N PRO A 132 9.80 -8.57 21.63
CA PRO A 132 10.30 -7.85 20.46
C PRO A 132 9.36 -7.92 19.23
N HIS A 133 8.53 -8.96 19.17
CA HIS A 133 7.61 -9.22 18.06
C HIS A 133 6.21 -8.65 18.22
N LYS A 134 5.84 -8.12 19.40
CA LYS A 134 4.48 -7.62 19.66
C LYS A 134 4.56 -6.22 20.26
N PRO A 135 4.65 -5.17 19.43
CA PRO A 135 4.75 -3.80 19.93
C PRO A 135 3.48 -3.41 20.67
N LEU A 136 3.64 -2.71 21.79
CA LEU A 136 2.55 -2.26 22.65
C LEU A 136 2.03 -0.91 22.17
N THR A 137 0.77 -0.84 21.76
CA THR A 137 0.14 0.45 21.41
C THR A 137 -0.07 1.29 22.67
N LEU A 138 0.64 2.42 22.77
CA LEU A 138 0.50 3.39 23.86
C LEU A 138 -0.65 4.37 23.59
N ALA A 139 -0.74 4.89 22.36
CA ALA A 139 -1.85 5.72 21.92
C ALA A 139 -2.23 5.40 20.47
N GLY A 140 -3.52 5.35 20.19
CA GLY A 140 -4.04 5.14 18.84
C GLY A 140 -4.82 6.35 18.34
N LEU A 141 -5.06 6.37 17.02
CA LEU A 141 -5.94 7.34 16.35
C LEU A 141 -5.48 8.80 16.51
N LEU A 142 -4.16 9.03 16.47
CA LEU A 142 -3.57 10.36 16.50
C LEU A 142 -3.73 11.03 15.14
N ASP A 143 -4.34 12.22 15.13
CA ASP A 143 -4.53 13.03 13.92
C ASP A 143 -3.22 13.74 13.54
N GLY A 144 -2.58 13.28 12.46
CA GLY A 144 -1.44 13.92 11.82
C GLY A 144 -0.07 13.40 12.28
N LYS A 145 0.76 13.04 11.30
CA LYS A 145 2.11 12.45 11.48
C LYS A 145 3.00 13.32 12.37
N ALA A 146 3.05 14.63 12.10
CA ALA A 146 3.91 15.57 12.81
C ALA A 146 3.67 15.58 14.34
N LYS A 147 2.40 15.52 14.76
CA LYS A 147 2.05 15.51 16.20
C LYS A 147 2.40 14.19 16.86
N ALA A 148 2.23 13.08 16.16
CA ALA A 148 2.61 11.77 16.66
C ALA A 148 4.13 11.67 16.84
N LEU A 149 4.91 12.15 15.84
CA LEU A 149 6.38 12.21 15.90
C LEU A 149 6.88 13.18 16.99
N GLU A 150 6.19 14.30 17.20
CA GLU A 150 6.51 15.22 18.30
C GLU A 150 6.34 14.52 19.65
N MET A 151 5.23 13.79 19.81
CA MET A 151 4.94 13.05 21.04
C MET A 151 6.00 11.98 21.32
N GLU A 152 6.40 11.20 20.31
CA GLU A 152 7.50 10.25 20.35
C GLU A 152 8.80 10.92 20.83
N LYS A 153 9.28 11.93 20.11
CA LYS A 153 10.54 12.64 20.42
C LYS A 153 10.56 13.27 21.80
N VAL A 154 9.43 13.81 22.25
CA VAL A 154 9.32 14.42 23.58
C VAL A 154 9.42 13.36 24.67
N ILE A 155 8.79 12.19 24.50
CA ILE A 155 8.87 11.10 25.46
C ILE A 155 10.29 10.49 25.46
N GLU A 156 10.87 10.24 24.28
CA GLU A 156 12.21 9.66 24.17
C GLU A 156 13.28 10.55 24.78
N ARG A 157 13.27 11.84 24.47
CA ARG A 157 14.19 12.82 25.07
C ARG A 157 14.04 12.88 26.59
N TYR A 158 12.80 12.76 27.09
CA TYR A 158 12.54 12.77 28.52
C TYR A 158 13.07 11.51 29.23
N LEU A 159 12.95 10.35 28.58
CA LEU A 159 13.37 9.05 29.11
C LEU A 159 14.81 8.67 28.75
N ASN A 160 15.52 9.53 27.99
CA ASN A 160 16.84 9.26 27.43
C ASN A 160 16.89 7.95 26.62
N ILE A 161 15.83 7.69 25.85
CA ILE A 161 15.77 6.59 24.88
C ILE A 161 16.44 7.08 23.59
N GLN A 162 17.34 6.28 23.03
CA GLN A 162 18.00 6.61 21.76
C GLN A 162 17.04 6.31 20.60
N ASP A 163 16.88 7.30 19.72
CA ASP A 163 16.14 7.15 18.47
C ASP A 163 17.01 6.36 17.48
N GLU A 164 16.58 5.14 17.15
CA GLU A 164 17.23 4.28 16.16
C GLU A 164 16.41 4.30 14.86
N ALA A 165 17.06 4.21 13.71
CA ALA A 165 16.33 4.01 12.46
C ALA A 165 15.44 2.76 12.59
N ILE A 166 14.13 2.95 12.57
CA ILE A 166 13.16 1.89 12.85
C ILE A 166 13.26 0.85 11.75
N ASN A 167 13.98 -0.23 12.01
CA ASN A 167 13.84 -1.46 11.26
C ASN A 167 12.60 -2.14 11.84
N ILE A 168 11.43 -1.86 11.24
CA ILE A 168 10.14 -2.38 11.69
C ILE A 168 10.30 -3.91 11.74
N PRO A 169 10.25 -4.54 12.93
CA PRO A 169 10.49 -5.97 13.02
C PRO A 169 9.49 -6.67 12.11
N GLU A 170 10.01 -7.45 11.15
CA GLU A 170 9.21 -8.33 10.30
C GLU A 170 8.23 -9.09 11.20
N ASP A 171 6.96 -9.17 10.77
CA ASP A 171 5.90 -9.86 11.53
C ASP A 171 6.44 -11.22 12.04
N PRO A 172 6.29 -11.61 13.32
CA PRO A 172 6.77 -12.89 13.86
C PRO A 172 6.35 -14.14 13.05
N ARG A 173 5.31 -14.03 12.22
CA ARG A 173 4.94 -15.06 11.24
C ARG A 173 6.07 -15.31 10.22
N PHE A 174 6.80 -14.28 9.84
CA PHE A 174 7.95 -14.29 8.92
C PHE A 174 9.19 -14.95 9.54
N THR A 175 9.40 -14.82 10.87
CA THR A 175 10.53 -15.46 11.57
C THR A 175 10.34 -16.98 11.68
N LYS A 176 9.12 -17.44 12.03
CA LYS A 176 8.77 -18.87 12.04
C LYS A 176 8.84 -19.52 10.66
N PHE A 177 8.65 -18.74 9.60
CA PHE A 177 8.81 -19.19 8.22
C PHE A 177 10.28 -19.46 7.86
N LYS A 178 11.21 -18.55 8.19
CA LYS A 178 12.66 -18.73 7.98
C LYS A 178 13.24 -19.93 8.76
N GLU A 179 12.67 -20.27 9.92
CA GLU A 179 13.05 -21.46 10.69
C GLU A 179 12.54 -22.77 10.07
N ARG A 180 11.39 -22.73 9.38
CA ARG A 180 10.72 -23.92 8.82
C ARG A 180 11.26 -24.33 7.45
N PHE A 181 11.97 -23.43 6.76
CA PHE A 181 12.57 -23.68 5.45
C PHE A 181 14.07 -23.33 5.48
N PRO A 182 14.93 -24.21 6.05
CA PRO A 182 16.36 -23.94 6.18
C PRO A 182 17.07 -23.77 4.83
N ALA A 183 16.50 -24.24 3.72
CA ALA A 183 17.01 -24.00 2.37
C ALA A 183 16.95 -22.51 1.95
N LEU A 184 16.15 -21.68 2.63
CA LEU A 184 16.11 -20.23 2.42
C LEU A 184 17.17 -19.47 3.24
N LYS A 185 17.88 -20.11 4.18
CA LYS A 185 18.97 -19.45 4.95
C LYS A 185 20.19 -19.13 4.09
N ASP A 186 20.44 -19.93 3.04
CA ASP A 186 21.59 -19.76 2.15
C ASP A 186 21.26 -18.94 0.89
N ILE A 187 19.99 -18.61 0.67
CA ILE A 187 19.58 -17.65 -0.35
C ILE A 187 19.88 -16.26 0.21
N LYS A 188 21.07 -15.74 -0.11
CA LYS A 188 21.37 -14.32 0.00
C LYS A 188 20.40 -13.58 -0.92
N LEU A 189 19.29 -13.12 -0.37
CA LEU A 189 18.57 -11.99 -0.95
C LEU A 189 19.62 -10.88 -1.14
N PRO A 190 19.74 -10.29 -2.34
CA PRO A 190 20.69 -9.21 -2.55
C PRO A 190 20.34 -8.11 -1.54
N GLY A 191 21.23 -7.90 -0.56
CA GLY A 191 21.15 -6.73 0.30
C GLY A 191 21.25 -5.46 -0.55
N PRO A 192 20.87 -4.28 -0.01
CA PRO A 192 21.06 -3.02 -0.71
C PRO A 192 22.51 -2.94 -1.21
N ILE A 193 22.65 -2.63 -2.50
CA ILE A 193 23.91 -2.63 -3.24
C ILE A 193 24.85 -1.63 -2.57
N ASN A 194 25.77 -2.12 -1.74
CA ASN A 194 26.91 -1.33 -1.29
C ASN A 194 27.97 -1.32 -2.42
N GLU A 195 28.46 -0.13 -2.75
CA GLU A 195 29.30 0.23 -3.91
C GLU A 195 30.66 -0.50 -4.05
N GLY A 196 30.95 -1.51 -3.24
CA GLY A 196 32.29 -2.09 -3.11
C GLY A 196 32.66 -3.26 -4.04
N LYS A 197 31.76 -3.78 -4.90
CA LYS A 197 32.07 -4.97 -5.72
C LYS A 197 31.60 -4.87 -7.18
N LYS A 198 32.17 -3.92 -7.92
CA LYS A 198 32.02 -3.82 -9.39
C LYS A 198 32.93 -4.76 -10.20
N GLY A 199 33.99 -5.33 -9.61
CA GLY A 199 35.06 -5.97 -10.38
C GLY A 199 34.90 -7.45 -10.78
N ALA A 200 33.83 -8.16 -10.38
CA ALA A 200 33.76 -9.62 -10.56
C ALA A 200 32.55 -10.13 -11.37
N ILE A 201 31.66 -9.25 -11.83
CA ILE A 201 30.44 -9.63 -12.58
C ILE A 201 30.65 -9.52 -14.11
N GLU A 202 31.71 -8.86 -14.56
CA GLU A 202 31.97 -8.61 -16.01
C GLU A 202 32.38 -9.85 -16.83
N ARG A 203 32.45 -11.06 -16.25
CA ARG A 203 32.85 -12.29 -16.99
C ARG A 203 31.77 -13.36 -17.15
N THR A 204 30.54 -13.14 -16.67
CA THR A 204 29.46 -14.14 -16.81
C THR A 204 28.25 -13.64 -17.60
N THR A 205 28.24 -12.37 -18.06
CA THR A 205 27.15 -11.78 -18.86
C THR A 205 27.45 -11.70 -20.38
N SER A 206 28.28 -12.58 -20.92
CA SER A 206 28.52 -12.67 -22.38
C SER A 206 27.71 -13.75 -23.10
N THR A 207 26.76 -14.42 -22.45
CA THR A 207 25.73 -15.20 -23.16
C THR A 207 24.56 -14.27 -23.46
N GLY A 208 24.61 -13.66 -24.64
CA GLY A 208 23.60 -12.73 -25.12
C GLY A 208 22.22 -13.37 -25.22
N TYR A 209 21.34 -13.06 -24.29
CA TYR A 209 19.91 -13.09 -24.55
C TYR A 209 19.53 -11.79 -25.25
N LYS A 210 19.43 -11.86 -26.59
CA LYS A 210 18.64 -10.89 -27.36
C LYS A 210 17.20 -11.02 -26.90
N PHE A 211 16.74 -10.05 -26.12
CA PHE A 211 15.34 -9.92 -25.76
C PHE A 211 14.64 -9.14 -26.87
N ASP A 212 13.98 -9.86 -27.80
CA ASP A 212 13.24 -9.26 -28.90
C ASP A 212 12.03 -8.47 -28.37
N LEU A 213 12.16 -7.15 -28.38
CA LEU A 213 11.01 -6.26 -28.58
C LEU A 213 10.54 -6.26 -30.04
N ASP A 214 11.33 -6.87 -30.93
CA ASP A 214 11.02 -7.05 -32.35
C ASP A 214 10.07 -8.24 -32.59
N THR A 215 9.05 -8.41 -31.73
CA THR A 215 7.99 -9.41 -31.95
C THR A 215 7.00 -8.99 -33.04
N GLY A 216 7.45 -8.24 -34.06
CA GLY A 216 6.76 -8.19 -35.34
C GLY A 216 6.65 -9.58 -35.98
N ASN A 217 7.58 -10.49 -35.69
CA ASN A 217 7.63 -11.80 -36.36
C ASN A 217 7.00 -12.97 -35.59
N GLU A 218 7.11 -13.08 -34.26
CA GLU A 218 6.45 -14.20 -33.53
C GLU A 218 4.91 -14.05 -33.46
N PHE A 219 4.38 -12.83 -33.58
CA PHE A 219 2.94 -12.60 -33.74
C PHE A 219 2.49 -12.71 -35.20
N GLY A 220 3.37 -12.45 -36.17
CA GLY A 220 3.01 -12.40 -37.59
C GLY A 220 2.48 -13.72 -38.17
N GLU A 221 2.98 -14.87 -37.72
CA GLU A 221 2.59 -16.17 -38.29
C GLU A 221 1.26 -16.74 -37.75
N LEU A 222 0.81 -16.31 -36.57
CA LEU A 222 -0.47 -16.75 -35.97
C LEU A 222 -1.65 -15.81 -36.29
N LEU A 223 -1.39 -14.62 -36.85
CA LEU A 223 -2.37 -13.55 -37.04
C LEU A 223 -3.07 -13.53 -38.39
N SER A 224 -2.82 -14.49 -39.29
CA SER A 224 -3.55 -14.61 -40.57
C SER A 224 -5.02 -15.07 -40.42
N SER A 225 -5.47 -15.38 -39.20
CA SER A 225 -6.84 -15.84 -38.91
C SER A 225 -7.61 -14.96 -37.93
N ALA A 226 -7.03 -13.86 -37.44
CA ALA A 226 -7.75 -12.91 -36.61
C ALA A 226 -8.75 -12.10 -37.47
N PRO A 227 -9.98 -11.83 -36.99
CA PRO A 227 -10.94 -11.02 -37.75
C PRO A 227 -10.32 -9.67 -38.11
N GLU A 228 -10.56 -9.18 -39.33
CA GLU A 228 -10.08 -7.87 -39.79
C GLU A 228 -10.56 -6.76 -38.83
N VAL A 229 -9.70 -6.37 -37.89
CA VAL A 229 -9.93 -5.20 -37.03
C VAL A 229 -9.42 -3.95 -37.77
N SER A 230 -9.87 -3.77 -39.02
CA SER A 230 -9.55 -2.59 -39.81
C SER A 230 -10.36 -1.40 -39.28
N GLY A 231 -9.69 -0.35 -38.83
CA GLY A 231 -10.33 0.91 -38.40
C GLY A 231 -10.45 1.13 -36.88
N MET A 232 -9.93 0.24 -36.02
CA MET A 232 -9.77 0.58 -34.61
C MET A 232 -8.56 1.50 -34.43
N THR A 233 -8.81 2.78 -34.23
CA THR A 233 -7.83 3.66 -33.60
C THR A 233 -7.86 3.40 -32.09
N SER A 234 -6.68 3.40 -31.44
CA SER A 234 -6.64 3.52 -29.99
C SER A 234 -7.53 4.69 -29.60
N ARG A 235 -8.25 4.61 -28.46
CA ARG A 235 -8.91 5.81 -27.94
C ARG A 235 -7.80 6.81 -27.67
N LEU A 236 -7.60 7.71 -28.64
CA LEU A 236 -6.66 8.79 -28.53
C LEU A 236 -7.09 9.49 -27.25
N LEU A 237 -6.15 9.57 -26.31
CA LEU A 237 -6.34 10.16 -25.00
C LEU A 237 -6.43 11.69 -25.14
N GLU A 238 -7.31 12.17 -26.02
CA GLU A 238 -7.65 13.58 -26.24
C GLU A 238 -8.25 14.11 -24.94
N GLY A 239 -7.43 14.78 -24.14
CA GLY A 239 -7.80 15.35 -22.84
C GLY A 239 -6.89 14.99 -21.67
N PHE A 240 -5.82 14.20 -21.90
CA PHE A 240 -4.84 13.82 -20.88
C PHE A 240 -3.54 14.64 -20.93
N ALA A 241 -3.56 15.80 -21.61
CA ALA A 241 -2.40 16.67 -21.81
C ALA A 241 -1.70 17.13 -20.52
N ASP A 242 -2.39 17.08 -19.38
CA ASP A 242 -1.89 17.54 -18.08
C ASP A 242 -1.19 16.44 -17.26
N GLN A 243 -1.05 15.22 -17.78
CA GLN A 243 -0.28 14.16 -17.12
C GLN A 243 0.93 13.78 -17.95
N ASP A 244 2.05 14.38 -17.58
CA ASP A 244 3.30 14.37 -18.33
C ASP A 244 3.64 12.96 -18.86
N VAL A 245 3.72 11.94 -17.99
CA VAL A 245 4.18 10.59 -18.37
C VAL A 245 3.33 9.94 -19.47
N PHE A 246 2.03 10.20 -19.51
CA PHE A 246 1.12 9.62 -20.50
C PHE A 246 1.22 10.26 -21.88
N ALA A 247 1.63 11.51 -21.95
CA ALA A 247 1.88 12.20 -23.21
C ALA A 247 3.30 11.93 -23.75
N SER A 248 4.08 11.10 -23.08
CA SER A 248 5.45 10.80 -23.47
C SER A 248 5.50 9.95 -24.74
N ARG A 249 6.49 10.23 -25.57
CA ARG A 249 6.80 9.49 -26.79
C ARG A 249 8.07 8.67 -26.59
N MET A 250 8.29 7.71 -27.48
CA MET A 250 9.61 7.06 -27.56
C MET A 250 10.70 8.13 -27.79
N GLY A 251 11.78 8.03 -27.04
CA GLY A 251 12.88 9.00 -26.99
C GLY A 251 12.67 10.13 -25.96
N ASP A 252 11.50 10.27 -25.34
CA ASP A 252 11.33 11.19 -24.23
C ASP A 252 12.07 10.67 -22.99
N HIS A 253 12.60 11.60 -22.19
CA HIS A 253 13.26 11.31 -20.93
C HIS A 253 12.32 11.55 -19.75
N VAL A 254 12.28 10.59 -18.82
CA VAL A 254 11.52 10.62 -17.59
C VAL A 254 12.45 10.47 -16.38
N GLU A 255 12.23 11.28 -15.36
CA GLU A 255 12.93 11.12 -14.08
C GLU A 255 12.14 10.17 -13.17
N ILE A 256 12.67 8.98 -12.90
CA ILE A 256 12.06 7.99 -12.00
C ILE A 256 13.02 7.73 -10.85
N THR A 257 12.54 7.90 -9.62
CA THR A 257 13.36 7.75 -8.40
C THR A 257 14.63 8.64 -8.37
N GLY A 258 14.63 9.74 -9.10
CA GLY A 258 15.78 10.66 -9.22
C GLY A 258 16.77 10.30 -10.33
N GLU A 259 16.48 9.25 -11.11
CA GLU A 259 17.29 8.84 -12.26
C GLU A 259 16.61 9.25 -13.56
N ASP A 260 17.37 9.87 -14.46
CA ASP A 260 16.92 10.18 -15.81
C ASP A 260 16.95 8.92 -16.68
N ARG A 261 15.82 8.56 -17.28
CA ARG A 261 15.66 7.33 -18.06
C ARG A 261 14.94 7.64 -19.38
N GLU A 262 15.39 7.04 -20.46
CA GLU A 262 14.81 7.21 -21.80
C GLU A 262 13.65 6.22 -22.01
N ILE A 263 12.52 6.68 -22.53
CA ILE A 263 11.42 5.80 -22.95
C ILE A 263 11.80 5.16 -24.29
N VAL A 264 12.01 3.85 -24.28
CA VAL A 264 12.43 3.08 -25.47
C VAL A 264 11.33 2.18 -26.01
N GLY A 265 10.17 2.12 -25.36
CA GLY A 265 9.00 1.37 -25.81
C GLY A 265 7.73 1.84 -25.13
N HIS A 266 6.60 1.69 -25.83
CA HIS A 266 5.28 2.10 -25.34
C HIS A 266 4.20 1.14 -25.84
N VAL A 267 3.32 0.73 -24.93
CA VAL A 267 2.15 -0.11 -25.20
C VAL A 267 0.95 0.52 -24.49
N GLN A 268 -0.17 0.66 -25.18
CA GLN A 268 -1.43 1.09 -24.61
C GLN A 268 -2.39 -0.10 -24.53
N TYR A 269 -3.20 -0.15 -23.48
CA TYR A 269 -4.27 -1.13 -23.31
C TYR A 269 -5.59 -0.38 -23.15
N ASP A 270 -6.53 -0.59 -24.07
CA ASP A 270 -7.90 -0.10 -23.90
C ASP A 270 -8.80 -1.26 -23.47
N TRP A 271 -9.32 -1.16 -22.25
CA TRP A 271 -10.12 -2.20 -21.62
C TRP A 271 -11.60 -2.07 -21.96
N SER A 272 -12.32 -3.20 -21.94
CA SER A 272 -13.76 -3.25 -22.21
C SER A 272 -14.61 -2.47 -21.20
N ASP A 273 -14.08 -2.23 -19.99
CA ASP A 273 -14.71 -1.42 -18.95
C ASP A 273 -14.56 0.10 -19.19
N GLY A 274 -13.89 0.47 -20.27
CA GLY A 274 -13.70 1.85 -20.71
C GLY A 274 -12.47 2.55 -20.13
N ARG A 275 -11.66 1.87 -19.31
CA ARG A 275 -10.37 2.36 -18.84
C ARG A 275 -9.27 2.15 -19.87
N SER A 276 -8.23 2.97 -19.79
CA SER A 276 -7.03 2.83 -20.60
C SER A 276 -5.79 2.79 -19.71
N ASP A 277 -4.98 1.74 -19.84
CA ASP A 277 -3.71 1.60 -19.14
C ASP A 277 -2.55 1.73 -20.13
N VAL A 278 -1.35 2.00 -19.61
CA VAL A 278 -0.13 2.07 -20.42
C VAL A 278 0.99 1.28 -19.79
N ALA A 279 1.88 0.75 -20.64
CA ALA A 279 3.16 0.22 -20.23
C ALA A 279 4.28 0.93 -21.01
N PHE A 280 5.28 1.41 -20.30
CA PHE A 280 6.50 1.99 -20.86
C PHE A 280 7.65 1.03 -20.64
N ARG A 281 8.52 0.88 -21.63
CA ARG A 281 9.87 0.40 -21.37
C ARG A 281 10.80 1.59 -21.26
N ILE A 282 11.48 1.70 -20.15
CA ILE A 282 12.47 2.74 -19.90
C ILE A 282 13.88 2.14 -19.87
N ARG A 283 14.87 2.90 -20.32
CA ARG A 283 16.28 2.52 -20.33
C ARG A 283 17.08 3.53 -19.51
N GLY A 284 17.87 3.03 -18.55
CA GLY A 284 18.74 3.84 -17.71
C GLY A 284 19.85 3.00 -17.06
N ASN A 285 21.01 3.59 -16.81
CA ASN A 285 22.15 2.92 -16.15
C ASN A 285 22.56 1.56 -16.75
N GLY A 286 22.37 1.37 -18.06
CA GLY A 286 22.71 0.12 -18.76
C GLY A 286 21.66 -1.00 -18.66
N HIS A 287 20.52 -0.75 -18.01
CA HIS A 287 19.43 -1.71 -17.86
C HIS A 287 18.11 -1.13 -18.40
N SER A 288 17.17 -2.02 -18.75
CA SER A 288 15.81 -1.65 -19.11
C SER A 288 14.82 -2.14 -18.06
N THR A 289 13.89 -1.28 -17.69
CA THR A 289 12.81 -1.57 -16.74
C THR A 289 11.47 -1.34 -17.43
N ASP A 290 10.48 -2.18 -17.15
CA ASP A 290 9.11 -1.96 -17.60
C ASP A 290 8.33 -1.23 -16.50
N ILE A 291 7.58 -0.19 -16.86
CA ILE A 291 6.72 0.59 -15.96
C ILE A 291 5.29 0.47 -16.45
N TYR A 292 4.37 0.09 -15.56
CA TYR A 292 2.95 -0.01 -15.86
C TYR A 292 2.16 1.08 -15.14
N GLY A 293 1.39 1.86 -15.88
CA GLY A 293 0.44 2.83 -15.36
C GLY A 293 -0.98 2.29 -15.48
N GLU A 294 -1.63 2.03 -14.34
CA GLU A 294 -3.03 1.62 -14.25
C GLU A 294 -3.93 2.82 -13.98
N GLN A 295 -4.98 3.01 -14.78
CA GLN A 295 -5.98 4.03 -14.53
C GLN A 295 -6.82 3.67 -13.30
N ALA A 296 -6.66 4.47 -12.25
CA ALA A 296 -7.48 4.45 -11.05
C ALA A 296 -8.67 5.42 -11.18
N ASP A 297 -9.51 5.50 -10.15
CA ASP A 297 -10.71 6.32 -10.14
C ASP A 297 -10.46 7.76 -10.65
N GLY A 298 -11.12 8.08 -11.78
CA GLY A 298 -11.00 9.36 -12.48
C GLY A 298 -9.87 9.38 -13.52
N ARG A 299 -9.14 10.50 -13.57
CA ARG A 299 -7.96 10.70 -14.44
C ARG A 299 -6.67 10.51 -13.66
N LYS A 300 -6.61 9.60 -12.67
CA LYS A 300 -5.39 9.36 -11.88
C LYS A 300 -4.81 8.01 -12.25
N TYR A 301 -3.49 7.92 -12.25
CA TYR A 301 -2.80 6.66 -12.50
C TYR A 301 -1.99 6.20 -11.30
N LEU A 302 -1.96 4.89 -11.12
CA LEU A 302 -1.08 4.19 -10.21
C LEU A 302 0.04 3.58 -11.05
N TYR A 303 1.29 3.89 -10.70
CA TYR A 303 2.45 3.37 -11.42
C TYR A 303 3.09 2.21 -10.67
N PHE A 304 3.53 1.22 -11.43
CA PHE A 304 4.17 0.01 -10.94
C PHE A 304 5.45 -0.22 -11.74
N GLU A 305 6.50 -0.64 -11.05
CA GLU A 305 7.65 -1.27 -11.71
C GLU A 305 7.29 -2.72 -12.00
N GLU A 306 7.47 -3.15 -13.25
CA GLU A 306 7.19 -4.51 -13.69
C GLU A 306 8.47 -5.26 -13.98
N ARG A 307 8.52 -6.51 -13.49
CA ARG A 307 9.49 -7.51 -13.93
C ARG A 307 8.73 -8.67 -14.55
N LEU A 308 9.05 -8.99 -15.80
CA LEU A 308 8.57 -10.22 -16.43
C LEU A 308 9.19 -11.41 -15.69
N LEU A 309 8.34 -12.36 -15.32
CA LEU A 309 8.77 -13.61 -14.74
C LEU A 309 9.32 -14.55 -15.82
N GLU A 310 10.38 -15.28 -15.47
CA GLU A 310 10.94 -16.31 -16.34
C GLU A 310 10.02 -17.54 -16.39
N GLU A 311 10.20 -18.39 -17.41
CA GLU A 311 9.38 -19.60 -17.58
C GLU A 311 9.48 -20.55 -16.36
N VAL A 312 10.65 -20.62 -15.73
CA VAL A 312 10.83 -21.43 -14.51
C VAL A 312 10.01 -20.85 -13.34
N GLU A 313 9.97 -19.52 -13.21
CA GLU A 313 9.16 -18.84 -12.20
C GLU A 313 7.65 -19.01 -12.47
N HIS A 314 7.24 -18.96 -13.75
CA HIS A 314 5.85 -19.24 -14.16
C HIS A 314 5.39 -20.61 -13.65
N GLN A 315 6.18 -21.66 -13.93
CA GLN A 315 5.85 -23.03 -13.58
C GLN A 315 5.80 -23.23 -12.07
N GLN A 316 6.72 -22.61 -11.32
CA GLN A 316 6.74 -22.68 -9.86
C GLN A 316 5.51 -22.04 -9.22
N LEU A 317 4.99 -20.97 -9.80
CA LEU A 317 3.76 -20.30 -9.35
C LEU A 317 2.47 -21.01 -9.81
N GLY A 318 2.60 -22.07 -10.62
CA GLY A 318 1.47 -22.84 -11.14
C GLY A 318 0.83 -22.24 -12.39
N PHE A 319 1.47 -21.27 -13.05
CA PHE A 319 1.04 -20.81 -14.37
C PHE A 319 1.51 -21.81 -15.42
N GLN A 320 0.57 -22.38 -16.16
CA GLN A 320 0.84 -23.34 -17.23
C GLN A 320 0.53 -22.69 -18.60
N ARG A 321 1.29 -23.07 -19.62
CA ARG A 321 0.97 -22.67 -21.00
C ARG A 321 -0.36 -23.31 -21.40
N ASP A 322 -1.21 -22.53 -22.06
CA ASP A 322 -2.48 -22.97 -22.66
C ASP A 322 -3.58 -23.42 -21.67
N VAL A 323 -3.42 -23.11 -20.38
CA VAL A 323 -4.44 -23.32 -19.35
C VAL A 323 -4.86 -21.99 -18.76
N ASP A 324 -6.14 -21.85 -18.39
CA ASP A 324 -6.63 -20.68 -17.68
C ASP A 324 -5.79 -20.39 -16.42
N PRO A 325 -5.44 -19.12 -16.14
CA PRO A 325 -4.70 -18.75 -14.95
C PRO A 325 -5.40 -19.24 -13.65
N PRO A 326 -4.64 -19.82 -12.69
CA PRO A 326 -5.21 -20.40 -11.48
C PRO A 326 -5.89 -19.34 -10.62
N ASN A 327 -7.03 -19.64 -9.96
CA ASN A 327 -7.72 -18.67 -9.11
C ASN A 327 -6.90 -18.15 -7.91
N ILE A 328 -5.93 -18.95 -7.45
CA ILE A 328 -5.06 -18.63 -6.33
C ILE A 328 -3.63 -18.99 -6.72
N VAL A 329 -2.73 -18.02 -6.59
CA VAL A 329 -1.30 -18.20 -6.80
C VAL A 329 -0.61 -18.20 -5.44
N ARG A 330 0.37 -19.09 -5.26
CA ARG A 330 1.18 -19.16 -4.04
C ARG A 330 2.61 -18.80 -4.37
N ASN A 331 3.12 -17.78 -3.68
CA ASN A 331 4.53 -17.43 -3.73
C ASN A 331 5.08 -17.52 -2.30
N GLY A 332 5.76 -18.62 -1.99
CA GLY A 332 6.06 -18.99 -0.61
C GLY A 332 4.80 -19.20 0.23
N ASP A 333 4.69 -18.48 1.35
CA ASP A 333 3.52 -18.50 2.24
C ASP A 333 2.40 -17.55 1.81
N GLU A 334 2.70 -16.63 0.89
CA GLU A 334 1.73 -15.65 0.44
C GLU A 334 0.74 -16.27 -0.53
N LYS A 335 -0.52 -15.94 -0.30
CA LYS A 335 -1.61 -16.32 -1.19
C LYS A 335 -2.07 -15.08 -1.91
N TYR A 336 -1.95 -15.11 -3.22
CA TYR A 336 -2.48 -14.08 -4.08
C TYR A 336 -3.78 -14.58 -4.68
N TYR A 337 -4.81 -13.77 -4.52
CA TYR A 337 -6.16 -14.07 -4.98
C TYR A 337 -6.41 -13.31 -6.28
N ARG A 338 -6.90 -14.03 -7.29
CA ARG A 338 -7.36 -13.43 -8.55
C ARG A 338 -8.53 -12.50 -8.23
N ARG A 339 -8.39 -11.20 -8.52
CA ARG A 339 -9.39 -10.19 -8.17
C ARG A 339 -10.11 -9.63 -9.38
N ASN A 340 -9.36 -9.32 -10.43
CA ASN A 340 -9.87 -8.66 -11.62
C ASN A 340 -9.54 -9.52 -12.83
N GLU A 341 -10.51 -9.70 -13.71
CA GLU A 341 -10.36 -10.22 -15.06
C GLU A 341 -10.95 -9.18 -16.00
N VAL A 342 -10.17 -8.73 -16.97
CA VAL A 342 -10.60 -7.74 -17.94
C VAL A 342 -10.08 -8.09 -19.32
N THR A 343 -10.95 -7.99 -20.31
CA THR A 343 -10.60 -8.14 -21.73
C THR A 343 -10.47 -6.77 -22.36
N GLY A 344 -9.56 -6.62 -23.30
CA GLY A 344 -9.36 -5.36 -24.00
C GLY A 344 -8.52 -5.52 -25.24
N TYR A 345 -8.02 -4.39 -25.73
CA TYR A 345 -7.15 -4.32 -26.90
C TYR A 345 -5.81 -3.73 -26.49
N ARG A 346 -4.74 -4.43 -26.86
CA ARG A 346 -3.36 -4.00 -26.72
C ARG A 346 -2.91 -3.35 -28.02
N PHE A 347 -2.55 -2.08 -27.95
CA PHE A 347 -2.00 -1.28 -29.03
C PHE A 347 -0.48 -1.20 -28.87
N VAL A 348 0.24 -1.72 -29.85
CA VAL A 348 1.72 -1.68 -29.92
C VAL A 348 2.12 -0.69 -31.02
N ASP A 349 3.27 -0.03 -30.84
CA ASP A 349 3.86 0.88 -31.83
C ASP A 349 2.88 1.96 -32.33
N HIS A 350 2.21 2.63 -31.37
CA HIS A 350 1.28 3.73 -31.65
C HIS A 350 0.06 3.28 -32.48
N GLY A 351 -0.42 2.07 -32.21
CA GLY A 351 -1.63 1.52 -32.84
C GLY A 351 -1.39 0.85 -34.18
N ARG A 352 -0.14 0.61 -34.58
CA ARG A 352 0.18 -0.17 -35.79
C ARG A 352 -0.21 -1.64 -35.66
N SER A 353 -0.16 -2.18 -34.46
CA SER A 353 -0.62 -3.54 -34.16
C SER A 353 -1.63 -3.49 -33.02
N VAL A 354 -2.79 -4.10 -33.26
CA VAL A 354 -3.89 -4.22 -32.31
C VAL A 354 -4.13 -5.69 -32.05
N ASN A 355 -4.01 -6.11 -30.80
CA ASN A 355 -4.27 -7.49 -30.40
C ASN A 355 -5.29 -7.50 -29.27
N GLN A 356 -6.32 -8.33 -29.37
CA GLN A 356 -7.17 -8.59 -28.21
C GLN A 356 -6.32 -9.25 -27.12
N VAL A 357 -6.55 -8.88 -25.87
CA VAL A 357 -5.84 -9.45 -24.71
C VAL A 357 -6.79 -9.61 -23.53
N ASN A 358 -6.54 -10.64 -22.73
CA ASN A 358 -7.10 -10.83 -21.40
C ASN A 358 -6.05 -10.48 -20.36
N GLN A 359 -6.49 -9.84 -19.28
CA GLN A 359 -5.65 -9.50 -18.15
C GLN A 359 -6.27 -10.01 -16.84
N TRP A 360 -5.42 -10.58 -15.99
CA TRP A 360 -5.77 -10.95 -14.62
C TRP A 360 -4.84 -10.28 -13.62
N ILE A 361 -5.40 -9.76 -12.53
CA ILE A 361 -4.61 -9.19 -11.43
C ILE A 361 -4.81 -10.02 -10.16
N TYR A 362 -3.67 -10.37 -9.55
CA TYR A 362 -3.56 -11.17 -8.34
C TYR A 362 -3.05 -10.31 -7.19
N PHE A 363 -3.84 -10.17 -6.13
CA PHE A 363 -3.48 -9.37 -4.97
C PHE A 363 -3.34 -10.23 -3.72
N THR A 364 -2.44 -9.82 -2.84
CA THR A 364 -2.35 -10.28 -1.46
C THR A 364 -2.68 -9.12 -0.53
N THR A 365 -3.10 -9.41 0.70
CA THR A 365 -3.29 -8.39 1.75
C THR A 365 -2.01 -8.12 2.54
N ALA A 366 -0.96 -8.92 2.33
CA ALA A 366 0.24 -8.90 3.14
C ALA A 366 1.31 -7.92 2.64
N THR A 367 1.37 -7.69 1.33
CA THR A 367 2.45 -6.93 0.67
C THR A 367 1.88 -5.91 -0.31
N HIS A 368 2.75 -5.01 -0.77
CA HIS A 368 2.43 -4.05 -1.83
C HIS A 368 2.61 -4.64 -3.24
N ASP A 369 3.05 -5.90 -3.32
CA ASP A 369 3.32 -6.57 -4.57
C ASP A 369 2.04 -7.23 -5.08
N ARG A 370 1.94 -7.32 -6.40
CA ARG A 370 0.87 -8.05 -7.08
C ARG A 370 1.41 -8.74 -8.33
N PHE A 371 0.70 -9.76 -8.79
CA PHE A 371 0.98 -10.33 -10.10
C PHE A 371 -0.02 -9.81 -11.13
N ARG A 372 0.48 -9.47 -12.31
CA ARG A 372 -0.32 -9.16 -13.48
C ARG A 372 -0.05 -10.21 -14.54
N VAL A 373 -1.10 -10.82 -15.03
CA VAL A 373 -1.04 -11.81 -16.11
C VAL A 373 -1.70 -11.21 -17.33
N VAL A 374 -1.04 -11.28 -18.48
CA VAL A 374 -1.57 -10.83 -19.77
C VAL A 374 -1.47 -11.96 -20.78
N GLN A 375 -2.54 -12.23 -21.51
CA GLN A 375 -2.59 -13.27 -22.54
C GLN A 375 -3.36 -12.79 -23.77
N ALA A 376 -2.76 -12.90 -24.96
CA ALA A 376 -3.48 -12.74 -26.21
C ALA A 376 -4.19 -14.06 -26.59
N PRO A 377 -5.31 -14.04 -27.33
CA PRO A 377 -5.94 -15.26 -27.84
C PRO A 377 -4.94 -16.13 -28.61
N GLY A 378 -4.79 -17.39 -28.21
CA GLY A 378 -3.80 -18.33 -28.78
C GLY A 378 -2.33 -17.97 -28.52
N GLY A 379 -2.07 -16.91 -27.76
CA GLY A 379 -0.72 -16.43 -27.44
C GLY A 379 -0.20 -16.97 -26.11
N LYS A 380 1.13 -16.90 -25.94
CA LYS A 380 1.81 -17.23 -24.69
C LYS A 380 1.37 -16.27 -23.57
N MET A 381 1.08 -16.84 -22.40
CA MET A 381 0.82 -16.09 -21.17
C MET A 381 2.09 -15.38 -20.71
N ARG A 382 1.98 -14.10 -20.35
CA ARG A 382 3.05 -13.30 -19.77
C ARG A 382 2.68 -12.93 -18.34
N VAL A 383 3.52 -13.31 -17.38
CA VAL A 383 3.30 -13.01 -15.96
C VAL A 383 4.32 -11.98 -15.51
N TYR A 384 3.83 -10.91 -14.90
CA TYR A 384 4.62 -9.82 -14.36
C TYR A 384 4.45 -9.80 -12.85
N ILE A 385 5.55 -9.63 -12.12
CA ILE A 385 5.48 -9.15 -10.74
C ILE A 385 5.52 -7.61 -10.79
N GLN A 386 4.61 -6.99 -10.05
CA GLN A 386 4.44 -5.55 -10.01
C GLN A 386 4.71 -5.04 -8.60
N GLU A 387 5.66 -4.13 -8.47
CA GLU A 387 5.95 -3.40 -7.23
C GLU A 387 5.40 -1.97 -7.34
N SER A 388 4.65 -1.52 -6.34
CA SER A 388 4.07 -0.18 -6.37
C SER A 388 5.14 0.90 -6.21
N LEU A 389 5.18 1.85 -7.14
CA LEU A 389 6.04 3.03 -7.03
C LEU A 389 5.51 4.07 -6.01
N ALA A 390 4.39 3.78 -5.33
CA ALA A 390 3.70 4.70 -4.43
C ALA A 390 4.06 4.56 -2.93
N GLY A 391 5.00 3.67 -2.55
CA GLY A 391 5.44 3.47 -1.16
C GLY A 391 6.34 4.60 -0.63
N ASP A 392 5.88 5.35 0.38
CA ASP A 392 6.53 6.43 1.18
C ASP A 392 7.25 7.59 0.45
N ASN A 393 7.54 7.45 -0.84
CA ASN A 393 8.18 8.42 -1.73
C ASN A 393 7.13 9.09 -2.62
N LEU A 394 6.00 9.49 -2.05
CA LEU A 394 4.87 10.17 -2.70
C LEU A 394 5.20 11.58 -3.22
N ARG A 395 6.43 11.75 -3.72
CA ARG A 395 6.84 12.75 -4.70
C ARG A 395 6.93 12.19 -6.11
N VAL A 396 6.75 10.88 -6.39
CA VAL A 396 6.87 10.36 -7.77
C VAL A 396 5.91 11.07 -8.72
N ALA A 397 4.65 11.34 -8.34
CA ALA A 397 3.75 12.13 -9.18
C ALA A 397 4.14 13.63 -9.31
N GLU A 398 5.00 14.14 -8.42
CA GLU A 398 5.55 15.51 -8.47
C GLU A 398 6.97 15.55 -9.06
N LYS A 399 7.59 14.38 -9.32
CA LYS A 399 8.99 14.21 -9.74
C LYS A 399 9.19 13.37 -11.01
N VAL A 400 8.16 12.79 -11.63
CA VAL A 400 8.31 12.40 -13.03
C VAL A 400 8.22 13.66 -13.88
N SER A 401 9.32 14.41 -13.90
CA SER A 401 9.46 15.53 -14.81
C SER A 401 9.89 14.99 -16.17
N ILE A 402 9.15 15.35 -17.22
CA ILE A 402 9.58 15.06 -18.58
C ILE A 402 10.46 16.19 -19.04
N LYS A 403 11.71 15.87 -19.34
CA LYS A 403 12.58 16.75 -20.10
C LYS A 403 12.36 16.45 -21.57
N ARG A 404 11.41 17.14 -22.21
CA ARG A 404 11.31 17.11 -23.67
C ARG A 404 12.59 17.72 -24.22
N GLY A 405 13.46 16.89 -24.79
CA GLY A 405 14.63 17.36 -25.51
C GLY A 405 14.16 18.37 -26.55
N LYS A 406 14.73 19.59 -26.55
CA LYS A 406 14.50 20.54 -27.65
C LYS A 406 15.01 19.86 -28.92
N GLY A 407 14.10 19.29 -29.71
CA GLY A 407 14.43 18.65 -30.97
C GLY A 407 15.29 19.59 -31.78
N ARG A 408 16.49 19.14 -32.18
CA ARG A 408 17.23 19.77 -33.26
C ARG A 408 16.33 19.68 -34.49
N LYS A 409 15.80 20.83 -34.92
CA LYS A 409 15.08 20.97 -36.18
C LYS A 409 15.96 20.57 -37.36
#